data_AF-A0A966V3X5-F1
#
_entry.id   AF-A0A966V3X5-F1
#
_cell.length_a   1.000
_cell.length_b   1.000
_cell.length_c   1.000
_cell.angle_alpha   90.00
_cell.angle_beta   90.00
_cell.angle_gamma   90.00
#
_symmetry.space_group_name_H-M   'P 1'
#
loop_
_entity.id
_entity.type
_entity.pdbx_description
1 polymer ?
#
loop_
_entity_poly.entity_id
_entity_poly.type
_entity_poly.pdbx_seq_one_letter_code
_entity_poly.pdbx_strand_id
1 'polypeptide(L)'
;MDEINARGVERDDRFTEFRKIDRQHRRGDLHGSHARSSLGSMTMSDAESPGVPHDAVSAVGARRRLQIERLVAGGDALARDTDGRVVFVDTGLPGETIEAEFVEVKRDFARARTLRVVAASPVRVTPPCRHVADGCGGCDWQHLAAHAQHDAKAAVVREAFARTARLPEAPIVRGGAVSHDASRTTVRMAVTPSGRLGFRRASSHESVEIEQCLVMHPLLQSLVSTVGVRGDGEVTLRCSVATGERAVWSHDKARVLGLPDDVAAGAAAVVHEDVAGARLRVSMASFFQASPQAAELLVDAVARAAGNALDGRDGVVVDAYGGVGLFAATVVPIGVQCVLVESSESACSDAYENLRGRSAMVMHTRFEHWRAVRAGLVIADPARSGLGKAGVTTLLDTAAPTVVLVSCDAVAAARDARLLVDAGYDLVNAEVLDLF
;
A
#
# COMPACT_ATOMS: atom_id res chain seq x y z
N MET A 1 45.19 39.10 -19.44
CA MET A 1 45.52 40.26 -18.60
C MET A 1 44.25 41.09 -18.56
N ASP A 2 43.60 41.02 -17.40
CA ASP A 2 42.58 41.91 -16.83
C ASP A 2 41.48 42.50 -17.73
N GLU A 3 40.22 42.08 -17.48
CA GLU A 3 39.18 42.93 -16.89
C GLU A 3 37.80 42.25 -16.96
N ILE A 4 37.13 42.16 -15.81
CA ILE A 4 35.70 42.39 -15.53
C ILE A 4 35.38 41.60 -14.24
N ASN A 5 35.48 42.33 -13.14
CA ASN A 5 35.03 41.92 -11.82
C ASN A 5 33.95 42.92 -11.37
N ALA A 6 33.03 42.44 -10.53
CA ALA A 6 32.02 43.19 -9.77
C ALA A 6 30.72 43.62 -10.48
N ARG A 7 29.68 42.80 -10.28
CA ARG A 7 28.26 43.11 -9.95
C ARG A 7 27.57 41.74 -9.78
N GLY A 8 27.52 41.16 -8.59
CA GLY A 8 26.60 41.54 -7.52
C GLY A 8 25.44 40.53 -7.49
N VAL A 9 25.70 39.30 -7.03
CA VAL A 9 24.65 38.33 -6.68
C VAL A 9 24.29 38.59 -5.23
N GLU A 10 23.14 39.20 -5.00
CA GLU A 10 22.52 39.27 -3.68
C GLU A 10 22.37 37.86 -3.13
N ARG A 11 23.08 37.58 -2.03
CA ARG A 11 22.85 36.39 -1.22
C ARG A 11 21.48 36.55 -0.57
N ASP A 12 20.51 35.77 -1.04
CA ASP A 12 19.18 35.66 -0.44
C ASP A 12 19.32 35.17 1.01
N ASP A 13 19.05 36.07 1.95
CA ASP A 13 19.25 35.93 3.40
C ASP A 13 18.22 34.97 4.06
N ARG A 14 17.43 34.26 3.24
CA ARG A 14 16.46 33.26 3.70
C ARG A 14 17.10 31.96 4.18
N PHE A 15 18.37 31.69 3.89
CA PHE A 15 19.03 30.41 4.21
C PHE A 15 19.63 30.35 5.64
N THR A 16 19.75 31.49 6.32
CA THR A 16 20.42 31.60 7.63
C THR A 16 19.49 31.20 8.79
N GLU A 17 18.17 31.30 8.60
CA GLU A 17 17.15 30.86 9.57
C GLU A 17 16.94 29.32 9.56
N PHE A 18 17.22 28.63 8.45
CA PHE A 18 16.98 27.18 8.32
C PHE A 18 17.96 26.30 9.10
N ARG A 19 19.20 26.76 9.34
CA ARG A 19 20.17 26.02 10.18
C ARG A 19 19.84 26.08 11.69
N LYS A 20 18.95 26.98 12.11
CA LYS A 20 18.59 27.15 13.53
C LYS A 20 17.54 26.14 13.99
N ILE A 21 16.66 25.69 13.10
CA ILE A 21 15.57 24.75 13.42
C ILE A 21 16.12 23.34 13.71
N ASP A 22 17.16 22.92 12.98
CA ASP A 22 17.84 21.62 13.17
C ASP A 22 18.57 21.49 14.53
N ARG A 23 18.98 22.61 15.14
CA ARG A 23 19.68 22.59 16.44
C ARG A 23 18.76 22.47 17.66
N GLN A 24 17.46 22.74 17.53
CA GLN A 24 16.52 22.71 18.67
C GLN A 24 15.89 21.34 18.92
N HIS A 25 15.98 20.38 17.98
CA HIS A 25 15.37 19.05 18.13
C HIS A 25 16.31 17.99 18.74
N ARG A 26 17.54 18.36 19.11
CA ARG A 26 18.55 17.45 19.70
C ARG A 26 18.56 17.36 21.24
N ARG A 27 17.56 17.88 21.94
CA ARG A 27 17.47 17.77 23.42
C ARG A 27 16.07 17.35 23.84
N GLY A 28 15.84 16.04 23.83
CA GLY A 28 14.75 15.42 24.57
C GLY A 28 15.26 14.97 25.95
N ASP A 29 14.48 15.24 26.99
CA ASP A 29 14.54 14.52 28.25
C ASP A 29 13.23 13.76 28.46
N LEU A 30 13.43 12.48 28.77
CA LEU A 30 12.46 11.45 29.12
C LEU A 30 11.86 11.76 30.50
N HIS A 31 10.54 11.56 30.69
CA HIS A 31 9.94 10.97 31.89
C HIS A 31 8.42 10.81 31.69
N GLY A 32 7.92 9.57 31.72
CA GLY A 32 6.50 9.25 31.78
C GLY A 32 6.24 8.26 32.89
N SER A 33 5.71 8.75 34.02
CA SER A 33 5.38 7.98 35.22
C SER A 33 3.97 7.40 35.15
N HIS A 34 3.82 6.22 35.75
CA HIS A 34 2.55 5.54 36.00
C HIS A 34 1.63 6.32 36.92
N ALA A 35 0.32 6.33 36.62
CA ALA A 35 -0.72 6.43 37.64
C ALA A 35 -1.99 5.69 37.20
N ARG A 36 -2.38 4.70 38.01
CA ARG A 36 -3.72 4.09 38.02
C ARG A 36 -4.67 5.04 38.73
N SER A 37 -5.92 5.14 38.26
CA SER A 37 -7.04 5.42 39.15
C SER A 37 -8.32 4.75 38.65
N SER A 38 -9.03 4.22 39.62
CA SER A 38 -10.26 3.45 39.56
C SER A 38 -11.47 4.32 39.89
N LEU A 39 -12.65 3.76 39.58
CA LEU A 39 -13.99 3.99 40.18
C LEU A 39 -14.98 4.81 39.34
N GLY A 40 -16.18 4.26 39.21
CA GLY A 40 -17.38 5.04 38.88
C GLY A 40 -18.47 4.26 38.16
N SER A 41 -19.06 3.25 38.79
CA SER A 41 -20.33 2.66 38.36
C SER A 41 -21.47 3.67 38.60
N MET A 42 -22.25 3.97 37.56
CA MET A 42 -23.60 4.56 37.71
C MET A 42 -24.55 3.92 36.69
N THR A 43 -25.58 3.28 37.23
CA THR A 43 -26.76 2.75 36.55
C THR A 43 -27.88 3.80 36.51
N MET A 44 -28.94 3.46 35.75
CA MET A 44 -30.20 4.18 35.45
C MET A 44 -30.14 4.93 34.12
N SER A 45 -31.09 4.78 33.18
CA SER A 45 -32.44 4.22 33.24
C SER A 45 -32.95 3.92 31.84
N ASP A 46 -33.91 3.01 31.79
CA ASP A 46 -34.67 2.56 30.61
C ASP A 46 -35.21 3.71 29.74
N ALA A 47 -34.91 3.63 28.46
CA ALA A 47 -35.65 4.29 27.39
C ALA A 47 -35.91 3.23 26.31
N GLU A 48 -37.14 2.71 26.30
CA GLU A 48 -37.64 1.74 25.33
C GLU A 48 -37.40 2.23 23.89
N SER A 49 -36.59 1.48 23.15
CA SER A 49 -36.43 1.61 21.71
C SER A 49 -37.34 0.57 21.01
N PRO A 50 -38.00 0.92 19.88
CA PRO A 50 -38.97 0.02 19.25
C PRO A 50 -38.30 -1.29 18.79
N GLY A 51 -38.96 -2.41 19.11
CA GLY A 51 -38.45 -3.76 18.95
C GLY A 51 -37.96 -4.12 17.54
N VAL A 52 -36.81 -4.78 17.51
CA VAL A 52 -36.20 -5.39 16.33
C VAL A 52 -36.98 -6.64 15.93
N PRO A 53 -37.32 -6.86 14.63
CA PRO A 53 -37.82 -8.15 14.18
C PRO A 53 -36.73 -9.22 14.36
N HIS A 54 -37.08 -10.29 15.07
CA HIS A 54 -36.19 -11.35 15.57
C HIS A 54 -35.52 -12.22 14.48
N ASP A 55 -35.70 -11.93 13.18
CA ASP A 55 -35.32 -12.82 12.07
C ASP A 55 -33.93 -12.56 11.46
N ALA A 56 -33.23 -11.47 11.80
CA ALA A 56 -31.99 -11.09 11.12
C ALA A 56 -30.75 -11.92 11.52
N VAL A 57 -30.79 -12.64 12.64
CA VAL A 57 -29.68 -13.50 13.14
C VAL A 57 -29.82 -14.95 12.60
N SER A 58 -30.97 -15.31 12.02
CA SER A 58 -31.32 -16.70 11.65
C SER A 58 -30.70 -17.20 10.32
N ALA A 59 -29.93 -16.38 9.60
CA ALA A 59 -29.49 -16.71 8.24
C ALA A 59 -28.03 -17.19 8.14
N VAL A 60 -27.24 -17.20 9.21
CA VAL A 60 -25.90 -17.82 9.19
C VAL A 60 -26.05 -19.34 8.96
N GLY A 61 -25.26 -19.89 8.04
CA GLY A 61 -25.37 -21.27 7.57
C GLY A 61 -26.46 -21.48 6.50
N ALA A 62 -27.29 -20.47 6.22
CA ALA A 62 -28.28 -20.57 5.15
C ALA A 62 -27.57 -20.66 3.80
N ARG A 63 -28.07 -21.55 2.93
CA ARG A 63 -27.58 -21.72 1.57
C ARG A 63 -28.55 -21.09 0.60
N ARG A 64 -28.06 -20.20 -0.27
CA ARG A 64 -28.88 -19.53 -1.29
C ARG A 64 -28.16 -19.47 -2.62
N ARG A 65 -28.95 -19.38 -3.68
CA ARG A 65 -28.42 -19.03 -5.00
C ARG A 65 -28.29 -17.52 -5.11
N LEU A 66 -27.11 -17.05 -5.50
CA LEU A 66 -26.80 -15.63 -5.69
C LEU A 66 -26.33 -15.37 -7.11
N GLN A 67 -26.73 -14.23 -7.66
CA GLN A 67 -26.19 -13.71 -8.90
C GLN A 67 -25.09 -12.69 -8.58
N ILE A 68 -23.88 -12.93 -9.08
CA ILE A 68 -22.76 -12.03 -8.87
C ILE A 68 -22.84 -10.86 -9.84
N GLU A 69 -22.85 -9.63 -9.32
CA GLU A 69 -22.95 -8.40 -10.10
C GLU A 69 -21.58 -7.92 -10.59
N ARG A 70 -20.62 -7.78 -9.67
CA ARG A 70 -19.31 -7.17 -9.93
C ARG A 70 -18.30 -7.56 -8.87
N LEU A 71 -17.03 -7.27 -9.12
CA LEU A 71 -15.95 -7.32 -8.12
C LEU A 71 -15.87 -5.98 -7.38
N VAL A 72 -15.39 -6.01 -6.15
CA VAL A 72 -15.16 -4.82 -5.32
C VAL A 72 -13.74 -4.75 -4.81
N ALA A 73 -13.34 -3.58 -4.29
CA ALA A 73 -12.06 -3.42 -3.62
C ALA A 73 -11.93 -4.42 -2.45
N GLY A 74 -10.76 -5.05 -2.32
CA GLY A 74 -10.50 -6.06 -1.31
C GLY A 74 -10.68 -7.51 -1.75
N GLY A 75 -10.95 -7.76 -3.04
CA GLY A 75 -10.90 -9.09 -3.63
C GLY A 75 -12.25 -9.82 -3.69
N ASP A 76 -13.22 -9.40 -2.89
CA ASP A 76 -14.56 -9.98 -2.86
C ASP A 76 -15.39 -9.63 -4.12
N ALA A 77 -16.38 -10.48 -4.37
CA ALA A 77 -17.46 -10.20 -5.30
C ALA A 77 -18.68 -9.62 -4.56
N LEU A 78 -19.51 -8.87 -5.27
CA LEU A 78 -20.74 -8.30 -4.74
C LEU A 78 -21.95 -8.92 -5.42
N ALA A 79 -22.88 -9.39 -4.60
CA ALA A 79 -24.22 -9.81 -4.99
C ALA A 79 -25.27 -9.07 -4.15
N ARG A 80 -26.53 -9.29 -4.49
CA ARG A 80 -27.67 -8.89 -3.67
C ARG A 80 -28.51 -10.10 -3.32
N ASP A 81 -28.92 -10.18 -2.06
CA ASP A 81 -29.93 -11.16 -1.64
C ASP A 81 -31.33 -10.68 -2.08
N THR A 82 -32.30 -11.58 -1.98
CA THR A 82 -33.72 -11.39 -2.29
C THR A 82 -34.38 -10.21 -1.54
N ASP A 83 -33.86 -9.82 -0.38
CA ASP A 83 -34.29 -8.65 0.40
C ASP A 83 -33.57 -7.34 0.00
N GLY A 84 -32.71 -7.39 -1.03
CA GLY A 84 -31.93 -6.26 -1.54
C GLY A 84 -30.62 -6.00 -0.79
N ARG A 85 -30.32 -6.76 0.26
CA ARG A 85 -29.11 -6.61 1.07
C ARG A 85 -27.85 -6.91 0.27
N VAL A 86 -26.80 -6.13 0.50
CA VAL A 86 -25.49 -6.36 -0.11
C VAL A 86 -24.85 -7.60 0.49
N VAL A 87 -24.40 -8.51 -0.36
CA VAL A 87 -23.68 -9.72 0.05
C VAL A 87 -22.29 -9.70 -0.57
N PHE A 88 -21.26 -9.70 0.27
CA PHE A 88 -19.89 -9.92 -0.16
C PHE A 88 -19.63 -11.42 -0.26
N VAL A 89 -19.14 -11.87 -1.39
CA VAL A 89 -18.94 -13.29 -1.68
C VAL A 89 -17.49 -13.54 -2.01
N ASP A 90 -16.86 -14.47 -1.28
CA ASP A 90 -15.54 -14.96 -1.67
C ASP A 90 -15.61 -15.73 -3.00
N THR A 91 -14.52 -15.68 -3.75
CA THR A 91 -14.29 -16.51 -4.95
C THR A 91 -15.35 -16.46 -6.06
N GLY A 92 -16.26 -15.48 -6.06
CA GLY A 92 -17.26 -15.25 -7.09
C GLY A 92 -16.75 -14.34 -8.22
N LEU A 93 -17.26 -14.51 -9.44
CA LEU A 93 -16.93 -13.64 -10.58
C LEU A 93 -18.18 -12.98 -11.19
N PRO A 94 -18.04 -11.78 -11.80
CA PRO A 94 -19.17 -11.10 -12.44
C PRO A 94 -19.87 -11.97 -13.48
N GLY A 95 -21.20 -11.95 -13.46
CA GLY A 95 -22.04 -12.74 -14.36
C GLY A 95 -22.35 -14.16 -13.88
N GLU A 96 -21.76 -14.62 -12.78
CA GLU A 96 -21.99 -15.97 -12.29
C GLU A 96 -23.27 -16.13 -11.49
N THR A 97 -23.83 -17.34 -11.59
CA THR A 97 -24.79 -17.84 -10.61
C THR A 97 -24.08 -18.85 -9.72
N ILE A 98 -24.09 -18.62 -8.41
CA ILE A 98 -23.44 -19.48 -7.42
C ILE A 98 -24.44 -19.98 -6.38
N GLU A 99 -24.13 -21.12 -5.77
CA GLU A 99 -24.70 -21.56 -4.50
C GLU A 99 -23.73 -21.14 -3.39
N ALA A 100 -24.19 -20.30 -2.46
CA ALA A 100 -23.36 -19.71 -1.42
C ALA A 100 -23.94 -19.96 -0.04
N GLU A 101 -23.07 -20.08 0.96
CA GLU A 101 -23.43 -20.20 2.37
C GLU A 101 -23.09 -18.92 3.11
N PHE A 102 -24.06 -18.37 3.82
CA PHE A 102 -23.89 -17.13 4.59
C PHE A 102 -23.06 -17.42 5.84
N VAL A 103 -21.92 -16.76 5.99
CA VAL A 103 -20.99 -16.93 7.12
C VAL A 103 -21.09 -15.79 8.13
N GLU A 104 -21.56 -14.63 7.71
CA GLU A 104 -21.77 -13.46 8.56
C GLU A 104 -23.01 -12.71 8.07
N VAL A 105 -23.91 -12.35 8.97
CA VAL A 105 -25.12 -11.60 8.63
C VAL A 105 -25.24 -10.41 9.57
N LYS A 106 -25.22 -9.22 8.98
CA LYS A 106 -25.43 -7.94 9.66
C LYS A 106 -26.65 -7.24 9.06
N ARG A 107 -27.02 -6.10 9.68
CA ARG A 107 -28.18 -5.30 9.28
C ARG A 107 -28.08 -4.85 7.81
N ASP A 108 -26.94 -4.27 7.44
CA ASP A 108 -26.79 -3.60 6.14
C ASP A 108 -26.06 -4.46 5.09
N PHE A 109 -25.36 -5.50 5.53
CA PHE A 109 -24.62 -6.40 4.65
C PHE A 109 -24.55 -7.82 5.21
N ALA A 110 -24.20 -8.77 4.34
CA ALA A 110 -23.82 -10.11 4.72
C ALA A 110 -22.51 -10.52 4.02
N ARG A 111 -21.87 -11.57 4.53
CA ARG A 111 -20.79 -12.28 3.85
C ARG A 111 -21.20 -13.72 3.60
N ALA A 112 -20.85 -14.22 2.43
CA ALA A 112 -21.09 -15.60 2.06
C ALA A 112 -19.85 -16.22 1.42
N ARG A 113 -19.71 -17.53 1.61
CA ARG A 113 -18.70 -18.34 0.92
C ARG A 113 -19.32 -19.06 -0.27
N THR A 114 -18.60 -19.12 -1.39
CA THR A 114 -19.05 -19.90 -2.54
C THR A 114 -18.92 -21.40 -2.24
N LEU A 115 -20.04 -22.13 -2.28
CA LEU A 115 -20.03 -23.60 -2.17
C LEU A 115 -19.85 -24.26 -3.53
N ARG A 116 -20.54 -23.73 -4.55
CA ARG A 116 -20.53 -24.28 -5.91
C ARG A 116 -20.90 -23.20 -6.91
N VAL A 117 -20.21 -23.19 -8.05
CA VAL A 117 -20.59 -22.37 -9.20
C VAL A 117 -21.62 -23.14 -10.04
N VAL A 118 -22.82 -22.57 -10.20
CA VAL A 118 -23.94 -23.17 -10.95
C VAL A 118 -23.85 -22.79 -12.43
N ALA A 119 -23.54 -21.53 -12.71
CA ALA A 119 -23.25 -21.02 -14.04
C ALA A 119 -21.97 -20.19 -13.96
N ALA A 120 -20.89 -20.68 -14.59
CA ALA A 120 -19.56 -20.09 -14.50
C ALA A 120 -19.37 -18.94 -15.49
N SER A 121 -18.54 -17.98 -15.08
CA SER A 121 -18.07 -16.91 -15.97
C SER A 121 -17.15 -17.52 -17.04
N PRO A 122 -17.18 -17.03 -18.29
CA PRO A 122 -16.28 -17.53 -19.34
C PRO A 122 -14.80 -17.32 -19.03
N VAL A 123 -14.47 -16.42 -18.10
CA VAL A 123 -13.10 -16.13 -17.65
C VAL A 123 -12.75 -16.79 -16.31
N ARG A 124 -13.59 -17.71 -15.82
CA ARG A 124 -13.24 -18.53 -14.65
C ARG A 124 -12.18 -19.56 -15.04
N VAL A 125 -11.16 -19.69 -14.19
CA VAL A 125 -10.15 -20.75 -14.27
C VAL A 125 -10.01 -21.46 -12.92
N THR A 126 -9.46 -22.66 -12.93
CA THR A 126 -9.01 -23.31 -11.70
C THR A 126 -7.75 -22.62 -11.19
N PRO A 127 -7.67 -22.21 -9.92
CA PRO A 127 -6.46 -21.64 -9.34
C PRO A 127 -5.24 -22.55 -9.60
N PRO A 128 -4.17 -22.04 -10.23
CA PRO A 128 -2.99 -22.85 -10.52
C PRO A 128 -2.17 -23.18 -9.27
N CYS A 129 -2.26 -22.36 -8.21
CA CYS A 129 -1.56 -22.63 -6.95
C CYS A 129 -2.35 -23.60 -6.08
N ARG A 130 -1.77 -24.77 -5.80
CA ARG A 130 -2.35 -25.76 -4.88
C ARG A 130 -2.64 -25.18 -3.49
N HIS A 131 -1.79 -24.28 -2.99
CA HIS A 131 -1.96 -23.68 -1.67
C HIS A 131 -3.18 -22.75 -1.60
N VAL A 132 -3.53 -22.10 -2.72
CA VAL A 132 -4.78 -21.32 -2.81
C VAL A 132 -5.98 -22.26 -2.78
N ALA A 133 -5.91 -23.41 -3.47
CA ALA A 133 -6.94 -24.45 -3.36
C ALA A 133 -7.03 -25.01 -1.92
N ASP A 134 -5.91 -25.08 -1.20
CA ASP A 134 -5.87 -25.45 0.21
C ASP A 134 -6.32 -24.33 1.15
N GLY A 135 -6.64 -23.12 0.65
CA GLY A 135 -7.22 -22.01 1.40
C GLY A 135 -6.26 -20.85 1.77
N CYS A 136 -5.05 -20.80 1.20
CA CYS A 136 -4.11 -19.69 1.38
C CYS A 136 -4.75 -18.35 0.93
N GLY A 137 -4.73 -17.35 1.81
CA GLY A 137 -5.27 -16.01 1.55
C GLY A 137 -4.28 -15.05 0.89
N GLY A 138 -3.25 -15.56 0.23
CA GLY A 138 -2.20 -14.73 -0.38
C GLY A 138 -2.54 -14.20 -1.79
N CYS A 139 -3.46 -14.85 -2.51
CA CYS A 139 -3.85 -14.46 -3.88
C CYS A 139 -5.36 -14.58 -4.07
N ASP A 140 -6.05 -13.44 -4.10
CA ASP A 140 -7.51 -13.41 -4.10
C ASP A 140 -8.11 -13.90 -5.43
N TRP A 141 -7.47 -13.58 -6.56
CA TRP A 141 -8.07 -13.70 -7.90
C TRP A 141 -7.47 -14.79 -8.79
N GLN A 142 -6.82 -15.81 -8.22
CA GLN A 142 -6.30 -16.92 -9.03
C GLN A 142 -7.39 -17.74 -9.74
N HIS A 143 -8.66 -17.57 -9.37
CA HIS A 143 -9.80 -18.16 -10.05
C HIS A 143 -10.32 -17.30 -11.22
N LEU A 144 -9.78 -16.09 -11.42
CA LEU A 144 -10.02 -15.21 -12.57
C LEU A 144 -8.85 -15.33 -13.55
N ALA A 145 -9.14 -15.56 -14.83
CA ALA A 145 -8.11 -15.66 -15.86
C ALA A 145 -7.22 -14.40 -15.89
N ALA A 146 -5.91 -14.58 -15.99
CA ALA A 146 -4.90 -13.52 -15.94
C ALA A 146 -5.23 -12.32 -16.86
N HIS A 147 -5.60 -12.58 -18.11
CA HIS A 147 -5.95 -11.54 -19.09
C HIS A 147 -7.16 -10.68 -18.70
N ALA A 148 -8.01 -11.13 -17.78
CA ALA A 148 -9.19 -10.41 -17.31
C ALA A 148 -8.98 -9.69 -15.96
N GLN A 149 -7.86 -9.94 -15.27
CA GLN A 149 -7.61 -9.38 -13.93
C GLN A 149 -7.41 -7.86 -13.97
N HIS A 150 -6.66 -7.35 -14.95
CA HIS A 150 -6.40 -5.91 -15.07
C HIS A 150 -7.68 -5.12 -15.39
N ASP A 151 -8.55 -5.68 -16.25
CA ASP A 151 -9.86 -5.11 -16.53
C ASP A 151 -10.76 -5.07 -15.29
N ALA A 152 -10.75 -6.12 -14.49
CA ALA A 152 -11.45 -6.15 -13.21
C ALA A 152 -10.92 -5.07 -12.25
N LYS A 153 -9.59 -4.91 -12.13
CA LYS A 153 -8.97 -3.84 -11.31
C LYS A 153 -9.42 -2.45 -11.78
N ALA A 154 -9.37 -2.20 -13.09
CA ALA A 154 -9.81 -0.92 -13.65
C ALA A 154 -11.32 -0.68 -13.43
N ALA A 155 -12.16 -1.71 -13.53
CA ALA A 155 -13.59 -1.61 -13.23
C ALA A 155 -13.86 -1.24 -11.76
N VAL A 156 -13.11 -1.82 -10.81
CA VAL A 156 -13.20 -1.46 -9.38
C VAL A 156 -12.85 0.02 -9.15
N VAL A 157 -11.81 0.53 -9.81
CA VAL A 157 -11.43 1.95 -9.71
C VAL A 157 -12.51 2.85 -10.32
N ARG A 158 -13.03 2.55 -11.51
CA ARG A 158 -14.13 3.31 -12.13
C ARG A 158 -15.36 3.38 -11.24
N GLU A 159 -15.74 2.26 -10.67
CA GLU A 159 -16.86 2.18 -9.73
C GLU A 159 -16.64 3.05 -8.48
N ALA A 160 -15.43 3.00 -7.91
CA ALA A 160 -15.08 3.83 -6.75
C ALA A 160 -15.16 5.33 -7.07
N PHE A 161 -14.65 5.76 -8.23
CA PHE A 161 -14.74 7.16 -8.67
C PHE A 161 -16.19 7.58 -8.96
N ALA A 162 -16.97 6.73 -9.64
CA ALA A 162 -18.36 7.02 -9.93
C ALA A 162 -19.21 7.16 -8.65
N ARG A 163 -19.00 6.30 -7.65
CA ARG A 163 -19.85 6.27 -6.44
C ARG A 163 -19.32 7.12 -5.29
N THR A 164 -18.03 7.01 -4.98
CA THR A 164 -17.41 7.69 -3.84
C THR A 164 -17.01 9.10 -4.21
N ALA A 165 -16.33 9.28 -5.34
CA ALA A 165 -15.91 10.61 -5.79
C ALA A 165 -17.05 11.41 -6.45
N ARG A 166 -18.12 10.72 -6.89
CA ARG A 166 -19.18 11.28 -7.73
C ARG A 166 -18.63 11.85 -9.05
N LEU A 167 -17.62 11.18 -9.60
CA LEU A 167 -16.96 11.51 -10.86
C LEU A 167 -17.13 10.33 -11.85
N PRO A 168 -18.33 10.11 -12.39
CA PRO A 168 -18.58 8.98 -13.30
C PRO A 168 -17.80 9.08 -14.62
N GLU A 169 -17.49 10.32 -15.06
CA GLU A 169 -16.74 10.61 -16.28
C GLU A 169 -15.23 10.77 -16.02
N ALA A 170 -14.72 10.30 -14.88
CA ALA A 170 -13.29 10.38 -14.58
C ALA A 170 -12.46 9.64 -15.67
N PRO A 171 -11.40 10.26 -16.23
CA PRO A 171 -10.59 9.68 -17.29
C PRO A 171 -9.68 8.56 -16.76
N ILE A 172 -10.26 7.37 -16.55
CA ILE A 172 -9.57 6.21 -15.95
C ILE A 172 -9.13 5.24 -17.05
N VAL A 173 -7.82 5.13 -17.21
CA VAL A 173 -7.16 4.29 -18.21
C VAL A 173 -6.42 3.12 -17.58
N ARG A 174 -6.21 2.05 -18.35
CA ARG A 174 -5.31 0.96 -17.97
C ARG A 174 -3.87 1.38 -18.21
N GLY A 175 -3.01 1.13 -17.24
CA GLY A 175 -1.58 1.36 -17.34
C GLY A 175 -0.77 0.10 -17.62
N GLY A 176 0.45 0.06 -17.10
CA GLY A 176 1.29 -1.14 -17.15
C GLY A 176 0.86 -2.24 -16.17
N ALA A 177 1.38 -3.44 -16.40
CA ALA A 177 1.13 -4.62 -15.58
C ALA A 177 2.44 -5.38 -15.31
N VAL A 178 2.58 -5.92 -14.10
CA VAL A 178 3.68 -6.84 -13.77
C VAL A 178 3.44 -8.22 -14.35
N SER A 179 4.51 -9.02 -14.45
CA SER A 179 4.37 -10.44 -14.75
C SER A 179 3.58 -11.16 -13.66
N HIS A 180 2.73 -12.11 -14.05
CA HIS A 180 1.96 -12.96 -13.13
C HIS A 180 2.83 -13.99 -12.39
N ASP A 181 4.07 -14.21 -12.83
CA ASP A 181 4.97 -15.23 -12.28
C ASP A 181 6.12 -14.63 -11.46
N ALA A 182 6.32 -15.16 -10.25
CA ALA A 182 7.52 -15.04 -9.42
C ALA A 182 8.08 -13.62 -9.19
N SER A 183 7.21 -12.61 -9.17
CA SER A 183 7.64 -11.21 -9.09
C SER A 183 7.91 -10.74 -7.66
N ARG A 184 7.35 -11.35 -6.62
CA ARG A 184 7.42 -10.81 -5.25
C ARG A 184 8.80 -11.03 -4.62
N THR A 185 9.47 -9.92 -4.32
CA THR A 185 10.78 -9.86 -3.67
C THR A 185 10.73 -9.54 -2.19
N THR A 186 9.55 -9.27 -1.64
CA THR A 186 9.30 -9.18 -0.20
C THR A 186 8.05 -9.97 0.18
N VAL A 187 8.18 -10.85 1.17
CA VAL A 187 7.05 -11.60 1.75
C VAL A 187 7.12 -11.57 3.27
N ARG A 188 5.95 -11.45 3.91
CA ARG A 188 5.78 -11.58 5.36
C ARG A 188 4.97 -12.83 5.63
N MET A 189 5.58 -13.79 6.32
CA MET A 189 5.06 -15.14 6.49
C MET A 189 4.81 -15.42 7.96
N ALA A 190 3.72 -16.12 8.27
CA ALA A 190 3.44 -16.61 9.61
C ALA A 190 4.28 -17.85 9.90
N VAL A 191 4.69 -18.01 11.15
CA VAL A 191 5.28 -19.26 11.63
C VAL A 191 4.16 -20.29 11.83
N THR A 192 4.30 -21.45 11.19
CA THR A 192 3.33 -22.55 11.30
C THR A 192 3.55 -23.36 12.57
N PRO A 193 2.56 -24.14 13.04
CA PRO A 193 2.73 -25.05 14.18
C PRO A 193 3.84 -26.10 13.97
N SER A 194 4.17 -26.43 12.72
CA SER A 194 5.27 -27.34 12.33
C SER A 194 6.66 -26.68 12.44
N GLY A 195 6.75 -25.40 12.79
CA GLY A 195 8.02 -24.66 12.81
C GLY A 195 8.52 -24.32 11.40
N ARG A 196 7.60 -24.16 10.44
CA ARG A 196 7.87 -23.77 9.05
C ARG A 196 7.24 -22.41 8.76
N LEU A 197 7.38 -21.94 7.53
CA LEU A 197 6.80 -20.68 7.09
C LEU A 197 5.54 -20.92 6.26
N GLY A 198 4.54 -20.08 6.50
CA GLY A 198 3.26 -20.16 5.84
C GLY A 198 2.58 -18.82 5.64
N PHE A 199 1.44 -18.82 4.98
CA PHE A 199 0.54 -17.67 4.91
C PHE A 199 -0.73 -17.95 5.71
N ARG A 200 -1.44 -16.89 6.11
CA ARG A 200 -2.75 -17.06 6.73
C ARG A 200 -3.77 -17.56 5.70
N ARG A 201 -4.72 -18.36 6.18
CA ARG A 201 -5.92 -18.71 5.44
C ARG A 201 -6.75 -17.46 5.18
N ALA A 202 -7.50 -17.46 4.07
CA ALA A 202 -8.43 -16.36 3.78
C ALA A 202 -9.40 -16.16 4.96
N SER A 203 -9.51 -14.91 5.42
CA SER A 203 -10.39 -14.52 6.55
C SER A 203 -10.19 -15.32 7.84
N SER A 204 -8.97 -15.82 8.13
CA SER A 204 -8.66 -16.60 9.33
C SER A 204 -7.25 -16.31 9.88
N HIS A 205 -7.04 -16.65 11.15
CA HIS A 205 -5.72 -16.59 11.80
C HIS A 205 -4.93 -17.89 11.64
N GLU A 206 -5.56 -18.95 11.16
CA GLU A 206 -4.90 -20.22 10.85
C GLU A 206 -3.94 -20.06 9.67
N SER A 207 -2.85 -20.84 9.68
CA SER A 207 -1.83 -20.81 8.63
C SER A 207 -1.90 -22.03 7.70
N VAL A 208 -1.52 -21.80 6.45
CA VAL A 208 -1.20 -22.82 5.44
C VAL A 208 0.31 -22.83 5.29
N GLU A 209 0.93 -23.99 5.53
CA GLU A 209 2.37 -24.16 5.27
C GLU A 209 2.64 -24.03 3.77
N ILE A 210 3.67 -23.26 3.40
CA ILE A 210 3.97 -22.96 2.01
C ILE A 210 5.28 -23.64 1.62
N GLU A 211 5.16 -24.65 0.77
CA GLU A 211 6.33 -25.29 0.16
C GLU A 211 6.78 -24.58 -1.12
N GLN A 212 5.83 -24.06 -1.90
CA GLN A 212 6.08 -23.37 -3.17
C GLN A 212 5.04 -22.27 -3.38
N CYS A 213 5.46 -21.06 -3.70
CA CYS A 213 4.56 -19.94 -4.00
C CYS A 213 4.81 -19.40 -5.40
N LEU A 214 3.80 -19.46 -6.26
CA LEU A 214 3.92 -19.07 -7.68
C LEU A 214 4.27 -17.59 -7.89
N VAL A 215 3.90 -16.74 -6.95
CA VAL A 215 4.16 -15.28 -7.04
C VAL A 215 5.45 -14.86 -6.33
N MET A 216 6.15 -15.77 -5.65
CA MET A 216 7.35 -15.45 -4.88
C MET A 216 8.61 -15.66 -5.71
N HIS A 217 9.56 -14.73 -5.62
CA HIS A 217 10.82 -14.83 -6.33
C HIS A 217 11.64 -16.07 -5.90
N PRO A 218 12.36 -16.75 -6.82
CA PRO A 218 13.09 -17.99 -6.50
C PRO A 218 14.14 -17.85 -5.38
N LEU A 219 14.75 -16.67 -5.26
CA LEU A 219 15.70 -16.39 -4.16
C LEU A 219 15.06 -16.52 -2.78
N LEU A 220 13.80 -16.11 -2.62
CA LEU A 220 13.03 -16.29 -1.39
C LEU A 220 12.49 -17.70 -1.26
N GLN A 221 12.05 -18.28 -2.38
CA GLN A 221 11.55 -19.65 -2.41
C GLN A 221 12.56 -20.65 -1.83
N SER A 222 13.84 -20.47 -2.14
CA SER A 222 14.92 -21.29 -1.59
C SER A 222 15.00 -21.18 -0.06
N LEU A 223 14.84 -19.97 0.51
CA LEU A 223 14.86 -19.76 1.96
C LEU A 223 13.66 -20.43 2.63
N VAL A 224 12.45 -20.24 2.10
CA VAL A 224 11.23 -20.88 2.64
C VAL A 224 11.37 -22.40 2.72
N SER A 225 12.01 -23.01 1.73
CA SER A 225 12.23 -24.46 1.69
C SER A 225 13.28 -24.98 2.68
N THR A 226 14.27 -24.16 3.06
CA THR A 226 15.44 -24.62 3.84
C THR A 226 15.39 -24.19 5.30
N VAL A 227 14.80 -23.04 5.62
CA VAL A 227 14.82 -22.52 6.98
C VAL A 227 13.77 -23.20 7.86
N GLY A 228 14.18 -23.50 9.09
CA GLY A 228 13.27 -23.83 10.18
C GLY A 228 13.00 -22.59 11.02
N VAL A 229 11.91 -22.57 11.77
CA VAL A 229 11.60 -21.49 12.69
C VAL A 229 11.15 -22.07 14.02
N ARG A 230 11.71 -21.55 15.12
CA ARG A 230 11.28 -21.87 16.48
C ARG A 230 10.55 -20.67 17.08
N GLY A 231 9.39 -20.91 17.67
CA GLY A 231 8.56 -19.88 18.31
C GLY A 231 7.32 -19.58 17.49
N ASP A 232 6.70 -18.43 17.78
CA ASP A 232 5.49 -17.92 17.16
C ASP A 232 5.74 -16.53 16.55
N GLY A 233 4.79 -16.08 15.73
CA GLY A 233 4.81 -14.75 15.13
C GLY A 233 5.04 -14.76 13.62
N GLU A 234 5.67 -13.70 13.12
CA GLU A 234 5.87 -13.47 11.69
C GLU A 234 7.34 -13.20 11.32
N VAL A 235 7.74 -13.70 10.15
CA VAL A 235 9.07 -13.53 9.57
C VAL A 235 8.92 -12.84 8.22
N THR A 236 9.65 -11.75 8.01
CA THR A 236 9.79 -11.09 6.71
C THR A 236 11.05 -11.60 6.01
N LEU A 237 10.89 -11.99 4.75
CA LEU A 237 11.98 -12.32 3.85
C LEU A 237 12.00 -11.26 2.75
N ARG A 238 13.20 -10.79 2.39
CA ARG A 238 13.41 -9.88 1.26
C ARG A 238 14.62 -10.31 0.45
N CYS A 239 14.57 -10.12 -0.85
CA CYS A 239 15.72 -10.27 -1.73
C CYS A 239 15.77 -9.13 -2.75
N SER A 240 16.96 -8.81 -3.24
CA SER A 240 17.11 -7.98 -4.43
C SER A 240 17.36 -8.87 -5.66
N VAL A 241 16.64 -8.61 -6.74
CA VAL A 241 16.87 -9.29 -8.03
C VAL A 241 18.18 -8.82 -8.65
N ALA A 242 18.50 -7.53 -8.50
CA ALA A 242 19.65 -6.91 -9.14
C ALA A 242 20.98 -7.36 -8.51
N THR A 243 21.03 -7.50 -7.18
CA THR A 243 22.27 -7.81 -6.46
C THR A 243 22.36 -9.25 -5.97
N GLY A 244 21.22 -9.96 -5.91
CA GLY A 244 21.13 -11.28 -5.29
C GLY A 244 21.19 -11.26 -3.76
N GLU A 245 21.27 -10.09 -3.14
CA GLU A 245 21.24 -9.95 -1.68
C GLU A 245 19.92 -10.47 -1.12
N ARG A 246 19.97 -11.09 0.07
CA ARG A 246 18.81 -11.64 0.75
C ARG A 246 18.89 -11.33 2.23
N ALA A 247 17.74 -11.06 2.83
CA ALA A 247 17.65 -10.71 4.23
C ALA A 247 16.39 -11.26 4.89
N VAL A 248 16.50 -11.50 6.19
CA VAL A 248 15.44 -12.04 7.04
C VAL A 248 15.26 -11.18 8.28
N TRP A 249 14.02 -10.87 8.60
CA TRP A 249 13.66 -10.15 9.81
C TRP A 249 12.50 -10.85 10.53
N SER A 250 12.77 -11.31 11.75
CA SER A 250 11.76 -11.80 12.67
C SER A 250 11.13 -10.63 13.44
N HIS A 251 9.81 -10.46 13.34
CA HIS A 251 9.07 -9.37 14.00
C HIS A 251 8.85 -9.64 15.49
N ASP A 252 8.80 -10.91 15.88
CA ASP A 252 8.42 -11.37 17.22
C ASP A 252 9.54 -12.21 17.86
N LYS A 253 9.17 -13.17 18.72
CA LYS A 253 10.10 -14.10 19.38
C LYS A 253 10.53 -15.27 18.49
N ALA A 254 10.09 -15.29 17.23
CA ALA A 254 10.50 -16.31 16.28
C ALA A 254 12.02 -16.27 16.06
N ARG A 255 12.66 -17.43 16.17
CA ARG A 255 14.08 -17.62 15.86
C ARG A 255 14.21 -18.47 14.60
N VAL A 256 14.74 -17.86 13.54
CA VAL A 256 15.03 -18.54 12.28
C VAL A 256 16.27 -19.42 12.45
N LEU A 257 16.20 -20.64 11.93
CA LEU A 257 17.19 -21.71 12.05
C LEU A 257 17.69 -22.11 10.66
N GLY A 258 18.96 -22.49 10.56
CA GLY A 258 19.55 -22.93 9.29
C GLY A 258 19.67 -21.80 8.26
N LEU A 259 19.79 -20.56 8.72
CA LEU A 259 19.98 -19.41 7.85
C LEU A 259 21.34 -19.52 7.13
N PRO A 260 21.38 -19.47 5.78
CA PRO A 260 22.63 -19.49 5.03
C PRO A 260 23.53 -18.28 5.36
N ASP A 261 24.85 -18.45 5.18
CA ASP A 261 25.86 -17.42 5.52
C ASP A 261 25.72 -16.13 4.69
N ASP A 262 25.15 -16.21 3.48
CA ASP A 262 24.94 -15.07 2.59
C ASP A 262 23.68 -14.25 2.92
N VAL A 263 22.91 -14.65 3.94
CA VAL A 263 21.63 -14.02 4.27
C VAL A 263 21.78 -13.13 5.50
N ALA A 264 21.55 -11.83 5.29
CA ALA A 264 21.57 -10.86 6.37
C ALA A 264 20.35 -11.02 7.31
N ALA A 265 20.50 -10.67 8.59
CA ALA A 265 19.44 -10.86 9.58
C ALA A 265 19.19 -9.60 10.42
N GLY A 266 17.91 -9.38 10.75
CA GLY A 266 17.43 -8.34 11.65
C GLY A 266 16.81 -7.13 10.94
N ALA A 267 16.15 -6.28 11.73
CA ALA A 267 15.42 -5.11 11.22
C ALA A 267 16.32 -4.09 10.47
N ALA A 268 17.59 -4.01 10.88
CA ALA A 268 18.59 -3.12 10.29
C ALA A 268 19.39 -3.76 9.14
N ALA A 269 19.14 -5.04 8.81
CA ALA A 269 19.70 -5.64 7.61
C ALA A 269 19.18 -4.89 6.37
N VAL A 270 20.00 -4.87 5.32
CA VAL A 270 19.72 -4.11 4.11
C VAL A 270 19.82 -4.99 2.87
N VAL A 271 19.07 -4.61 1.84
CA VAL A 271 19.29 -5.02 0.46
C VAL A 271 19.38 -3.77 -0.41
N HIS A 272 19.96 -3.89 -1.59
CA HIS A 272 20.06 -2.82 -2.57
C HIS A 272 19.25 -3.17 -3.81
N GLU A 273 18.30 -2.31 -4.16
CA GLU A 273 17.45 -2.45 -5.34
C GLU A 273 17.94 -1.48 -6.42
N ASP A 274 17.96 -1.92 -7.67
CA ASP A 274 18.22 -1.04 -8.81
C ASP A 274 16.87 -0.75 -9.50
N VAL A 275 16.47 0.52 -9.53
CA VAL A 275 15.22 0.99 -10.14
C VAL A 275 15.47 2.27 -10.92
N ALA A 276 15.08 2.31 -12.20
CA ALA A 276 15.23 3.46 -13.09
C ALA A 276 16.66 4.05 -13.08
N GLY A 277 17.67 3.17 -13.00
CA GLY A 277 19.09 3.55 -12.95
C GLY A 277 19.59 4.08 -11.60
N ALA A 278 18.74 4.19 -10.58
CA ALA A 278 19.14 4.52 -9.22
C ALA A 278 19.33 3.24 -8.39
N ARG A 279 20.42 3.20 -7.60
CA ARG A 279 20.63 2.16 -6.59
C ARG A 279 20.11 2.62 -5.25
N LEU A 280 19.12 1.91 -4.72
CA LEU A 280 18.41 2.24 -3.49
C LEU A 280 18.75 1.22 -2.41
N ARG A 281 19.37 1.68 -1.33
CA ARG A 281 19.45 0.95 -0.07
C ARG A 281 18.04 0.86 0.53
N VAL A 282 17.68 -0.34 0.96
CA VAL A 282 16.40 -0.64 1.61
C VAL A 282 16.62 -1.52 2.83
N SER A 283 16.41 -0.96 4.02
CA SER A 283 16.43 -1.70 5.28
C SER A 283 15.21 -2.61 5.42
N MET A 284 15.33 -3.74 6.12
CA MET A 284 14.24 -4.69 6.34
C MET A 284 13.01 -4.08 7.04
N ALA A 285 13.24 -3.08 7.90
CA ALA A 285 12.18 -2.31 8.55
C ALA A 285 11.46 -1.31 7.61
N SER A 286 12.08 -0.96 6.47
CA SER A 286 11.54 0.00 5.52
C SER A 286 10.62 -0.66 4.51
N PHE A 287 9.56 0.03 4.11
CA PHE A 287 8.71 -0.38 3.01
C PHE A 287 9.46 -0.25 1.67
N PHE A 288 9.17 -1.17 0.76
CA PHE A 288 9.55 -1.08 -0.64
C PHE A 288 8.50 -1.78 -1.49
N GLN A 289 8.49 -1.48 -2.79
CA GLN A 289 7.54 -2.07 -3.74
C GLN A 289 7.69 -3.60 -3.79
N ALA A 290 6.60 -4.29 -4.09
CA ALA A 290 6.58 -5.75 -4.00
C ALA A 290 7.51 -6.45 -5.00
N SER A 291 7.89 -5.77 -6.08
CA SER A 291 8.86 -6.23 -7.07
C SER A 291 9.60 -5.04 -7.69
N PRO A 292 10.79 -5.25 -8.28
CA PRO A 292 11.47 -4.23 -9.06
C PRO A 292 10.61 -3.77 -10.25
N GLN A 293 9.94 -4.69 -10.94
CA GLN A 293 9.04 -4.36 -12.05
C GLN A 293 7.88 -3.45 -11.61
N ALA A 294 7.33 -3.67 -10.42
CA ALA A 294 6.29 -2.80 -9.87
C ALA A 294 6.84 -1.40 -9.56
N ALA A 295 8.08 -1.32 -9.04
CA ALA A 295 8.74 -0.05 -8.80
C ALA A 295 8.99 0.72 -10.11
N GLU A 296 9.49 0.05 -11.15
CA GLU A 296 9.72 0.65 -12.47
C GLU A 296 8.43 1.19 -13.08
N LEU A 297 7.35 0.39 -13.09
CA LEU A 297 6.05 0.82 -13.60
C LEU A 297 5.51 2.04 -12.86
N LEU A 298 5.72 2.10 -11.54
CA LEU A 298 5.25 3.20 -10.72
C LEU A 298 6.08 4.47 -10.96
N VAL A 299 7.40 4.35 -11.03
CA VAL A 299 8.32 5.44 -11.37
C VAL A 299 7.98 6.02 -12.74
N ASP A 300 7.77 5.17 -13.74
CA ASP A 300 7.39 5.54 -15.09
C ASP A 300 6.05 6.29 -15.14
N ALA A 301 5.03 5.80 -14.41
CA ALA A 301 3.72 6.45 -14.34
C ALA A 301 3.79 7.82 -13.66
N VAL A 302 4.51 7.92 -12.55
CA VAL A 302 4.71 9.19 -11.82
C VAL A 302 5.48 10.19 -12.68
N ALA A 303 6.54 9.77 -13.37
CA ALA A 303 7.30 10.63 -14.28
C ALA A 303 6.43 11.16 -15.42
N ARG A 304 5.61 10.31 -16.05
CA ARG A 304 4.65 10.73 -17.09
C ARG A 304 3.61 11.71 -16.57
N ALA A 305 3.04 11.44 -15.38
CA ALA A 305 2.00 12.28 -14.79
C ALA A 305 2.54 13.65 -14.35
N ALA A 306 3.76 13.70 -13.81
CA ALA A 306 4.39 14.93 -13.37
C ALA A 306 4.89 15.78 -14.56
N GLY A 307 5.38 15.15 -15.64
CA GLY A 307 5.80 15.82 -16.85
C GLY A 307 6.81 16.95 -16.59
N ASN A 308 6.55 18.14 -17.13
CA ASN A 308 7.45 19.29 -16.99
C ASN A 308 7.52 19.85 -15.56
N ALA A 309 6.56 19.52 -14.68
CA ALA A 309 6.59 20.00 -13.29
C ALA A 309 7.81 19.47 -12.50
N LEU A 310 8.47 18.43 -13.01
CA LEU A 310 9.72 17.90 -12.46
C LEU A 310 10.93 18.81 -12.66
N ASP A 311 10.87 19.81 -13.55
CA ASP A 311 12.02 20.67 -13.84
C ASP A 311 12.32 21.71 -12.74
N GLY A 312 11.41 21.86 -11.77
CA GLY A 312 11.54 22.74 -10.62
C GLY A 312 11.37 24.23 -10.91
N ARG A 313 10.93 24.62 -12.12
CA ARG A 313 10.71 26.04 -12.46
C ARG A 313 9.62 26.69 -11.64
N ASP A 314 8.57 25.94 -11.32
CA ASP A 314 7.41 26.42 -10.56
C ASP A 314 7.58 26.29 -9.04
N GLY A 315 8.71 25.76 -8.58
CA GLY A 315 9.05 25.62 -7.17
C GLY A 315 9.70 24.28 -6.83
N VAL A 316 9.88 24.04 -5.54
CA VAL A 316 10.42 22.77 -5.04
C VAL A 316 9.48 21.61 -5.37
N VAL A 317 10.05 20.42 -5.60
CA VAL A 317 9.28 19.18 -5.66
C VAL A 317 9.12 18.64 -4.24
N VAL A 318 7.90 18.30 -3.85
CA VAL A 318 7.63 17.63 -2.58
C VAL A 318 7.35 16.16 -2.84
N ASP A 319 8.13 15.28 -2.23
CA ASP A 319 7.90 13.83 -2.18
C ASP A 319 7.27 13.48 -0.82
N ALA A 320 5.94 13.48 -0.78
CA ALA A 320 5.15 13.25 0.42
C ALA A 320 4.94 11.75 0.65
N TYR A 321 5.17 11.29 1.88
CA TYR A 321 5.23 9.88 2.23
C TYR A 321 6.34 9.16 1.43
N GLY A 322 7.47 9.84 1.24
CA GLY A 322 8.48 9.44 0.25
C GLY A 322 9.25 8.16 0.57
N GLY A 323 9.03 7.55 1.74
CA GLY A 323 9.64 6.28 2.11
C GLY A 323 11.16 6.33 2.03
N VAL A 324 11.77 5.35 1.34
CA VAL A 324 13.22 5.28 1.12
C VAL A 324 13.71 6.28 0.04
N GLY A 325 12.84 7.14 -0.46
CA GLY A 325 13.13 8.13 -1.50
C GLY A 325 13.05 7.60 -2.92
N LEU A 326 12.12 6.68 -3.22
CA LEU A 326 11.98 6.09 -4.56
C LEU A 326 11.82 7.19 -5.62
N PHE A 327 10.80 8.06 -5.51
CA PHE A 327 10.56 9.11 -6.49
C PHE A 327 11.61 10.21 -6.40
N ALA A 328 11.92 10.68 -5.19
CA ALA A 328 12.98 11.66 -4.96
C ALA A 328 14.35 11.23 -5.46
N ALA A 329 14.63 9.94 -5.71
CA ALA A 329 15.88 9.42 -6.28
C ALA A 329 15.82 9.11 -7.79
N THR A 330 14.62 8.81 -8.31
CA THR A 330 14.44 8.33 -9.70
C THR A 330 13.83 9.39 -10.63
N VAL A 331 12.70 10.00 -10.26
CA VAL A 331 11.96 10.90 -11.16
C VAL A 331 12.45 12.35 -11.07
N VAL A 332 12.90 12.78 -9.90
CA VAL A 332 13.37 14.16 -9.72
C VAL A 332 14.74 14.32 -10.41
N PRO A 333 14.92 15.28 -11.33
CA PRO A 333 16.20 15.50 -11.99
C PRO A 333 17.30 15.96 -11.02
N ILE A 334 18.55 15.65 -11.34
CA ILE A 334 19.70 16.12 -10.56
C ILE A 334 19.74 17.66 -10.58
N GLY A 335 19.90 18.27 -9.41
CA GLY A 335 19.96 19.72 -9.22
C GLY A 335 18.62 20.40 -8.93
N VAL A 336 17.50 19.70 -9.17
CA VAL A 336 16.17 20.18 -8.78
C VAL A 336 15.99 20.03 -7.27
N GLN A 337 15.51 21.09 -6.62
CA GLN A 337 15.26 21.07 -5.18
C GLN A 337 14.10 20.13 -4.86
N CYS A 338 14.31 19.26 -3.87
CA CYS A 338 13.32 18.30 -3.41
C CYS A 338 13.18 18.36 -1.88
N VAL A 339 11.95 18.27 -1.37
CA VAL A 339 11.67 18.01 0.04
C VAL A 339 10.97 16.66 0.13
N LEU A 340 11.62 15.68 0.75
CA LEU A 340 11.02 14.41 1.08
C LEU A 340 10.46 14.46 2.49
N VAL A 341 9.20 14.10 2.68
CA VAL A 341 8.55 14.05 4.01
C VAL A 341 8.18 12.61 4.33
N GLU A 342 8.75 12.06 5.40
CA GLU A 342 8.56 10.67 5.79
C GLU A 342 8.52 10.54 7.32
N SER A 343 7.69 9.64 7.83
CA SER A 343 7.45 9.45 9.26
C SER A 343 8.18 8.26 9.88
N SER A 344 8.63 7.31 9.05
CA SER A 344 9.38 6.13 9.46
C SER A 344 10.86 6.46 9.57
N GLU A 345 11.43 6.20 10.74
CA GLU A 345 12.85 6.42 11.02
C GLU A 345 13.76 5.59 10.11
N SER A 346 13.42 4.32 9.88
CA SER A 346 14.23 3.44 9.02
C SER A 346 14.20 3.91 7.56
N ALA A 347 13.03 4.36 7.09
CA ALA A 347 12.87 4.87 5.74
C ALA A 347 13.60 6.20 5.54
N CYS A 348 13.54 7.11 6.53
CA CYS A 348 14.33 8.34 6.51
C CYS A 348 15.83 8.05 6.45
N SER A 349 16.32 7.11 7.27
CA SER A 349 17.72 6.68 7.27
C SER A 349 18.18 6.17 5.90
N ASP A 350 17.36 5.33 5.27
CA ASP A 350 17.62 4.85 3.90
C ASP A 350 17.56 6.00 2.88
N ALA A 351 16.58 6.89 2.97
CA ALA A 351 16.44 8.06 2.09
C ALA A 351 17.64 9.01 2.18
N TYR A 352 18.19 9.24 3.38
CA TYR A 352 19.41 10.03 3.56
C TYR A 352 20.60 9.46 2.78
N GLU A 353 20.74 8.14 2.75
CA GLU A 353 21.78 7.46 1.98
C GLU A 353 21.49 7.50 0.48
N ASN A 354 20.25 7.18 0.08
CA ASN A 354 19.83 7.10 -1.32
C ASN A 354 19.86 8.45 -2.03
N LEU A 355 19.65 9.54 -1.30
CA LEU A 355 19.61 10.90 -1.85
C LEU A 355 20.95 11.64 -1.70
N ARG A 356 22.03 10.96 -1.32
CA ARG A 356 23.37 11.56 -1.27
C ARG A 356 23.75 12.15 -2.62
N GLY A 357 24.18 13.41 -2.60
CA GLY A 357 24.56 14.15 -3.81
C GLY A 357 23.37 14.72 -4.60
N ARG A 358 22.12 14.48 -4.17
CA ARG A 358 20.94 15.18 -4.71
C ARG A 358 20.67 16.47 -3.94
N SER A 359 19.94 17.38 -4.55
CA SER A 359 19.44 18.59 -3.88
C SER A 359 18.15 18.29 -3.11
N ALA A 360 18.22 17.35 -2.17
CA ALA A 360 17.07 16.87 -1.42
C ALA A 360 17.21 17.10 0.09
N MET A 361 16.13 17.50 0.74
CA MET A 361 15.99 17.59 2.19
C MET A 361 15.02 16.53 2.68
N VAL A 362 15.46 15.66 3.61
CA VAL A 362 14.61 14.65 4.24
C VAL A 362 14.07 15.19 5.55
N MET A 363 12.75 15.23 5.68
CA MET A 363 12.02 15.71 6.84
C MET A 363 11.39 14.53 7.57
N HIS A 364 11.95 14.16 8.73
CA HIS A 364 11.41 13.09 9.57
C HIS A 364 10.19 13.59 10.36
N THR A 365 9.03 13.54 9.74
CA THR A 365 7.74 13.93 10.34
C THR A 365 6.59 13.29 9.56
N ARG A 366 5.43 13.18 10.20
CA ARG A 366 4.19 12.89 9.48
C ARG A 366 3.87 14.02 8.52
N PHE A 367 3.47 13.69 7.30
CA PHE A 367 3.10 14.69 6.29
C PHE A 367 2.01 15.62 6.82
N GLU A 368 0.99 15.09 7.52
CA GLU A 368 -0.10 15.89 8.07
C GLU A 368 0.34 16.93 9.12
N HIS A 369 1.53 16.77 9.71
CA HIS A 369 2.09 17.68 10.71
C HIS A 369 3.25 18.52 10.16
N TRP A 370 3.63 18.28 8.91
CA TRP A 370 4.72 19.01 8.28
C TRP A 370 4.30 20.45 8.01
N ARG A 371 5.17 21.40 8.33
CA ARG A 371 4.96 22.80 7.97
C ARG A 371 5.25 22.95 6.48
N ALA A 372 4.18 22.95 5.69
CA ALA A 372 4.25 23.05 4.24
C ALA A 372 5.08 24.25 3.77
N VAL A 373 5.78 24.05 2.66
CA VAL A 373 6.46 25.10 1.92
C VAL A 373 5.83 25.21 0.54
N ARG A 374 5.98 26.37 -0.11
CA ARG A 374 5.49 26.56 -1.47
C ARG A 374 6.17 25.59 -2.42
N ALA A 375 5.39 24.80 -3.16
CA ALA A 375 5.89 23.78 -4.08
C ALA A 375 5.41 24.03 -5.52
N GLY A 376 6.17 23.54 -6.50
CA GLY A 376 5.74 23.48 -7.89
C GLY A 376 5.01 22.16 -8.22
N LEU A 377 5.35 21.11 -7.47
CA LEU A 377 4.83 19.76 -7.63
C LEU A 377 4.76 19.06 -6.26
N VAL A 378 3.65 18.38 -5.99
CA VAL A 378 3.56 17.39 -4.90
C VAL A 378 3.35 16.01 -5.51
N ILE A 379 4.27 15.10 -5.25
CA ILE A 379 4.09 13.66 -5.47
C ILE A 379 3.71 13.07 -4.11
N ALA A 380 2.59 12.36 -4.01
CA ALA A 380 2.12 11.79 -2.76
C ALA A 380 1.80 10.30 -2.92
N ASP A 381 2.43 9.45 -2.10
CA ASP A 381 2.19 8.00 -2.03
C ASP A 381 1.78 7.56 -0.61
N PRO A 382 0.58 7.96 -0.14
CA PRO A 382 0.12 7.61 1.19
C PRO A 382 -0.14 6.11 1.35
N ALA A 383 -0.19 5.67 2.61
CA ALA A 383 -0.68 4.34 2.96
C ALA A 383 -2.14 4.09 2.48
N ARG A 384 -2.64 2.87 2.66
CA ARG A 384 -4.00 2.43 2.25
C ARG A 384 -5.14 3.35 2.69
N SER A 385 -4.97 4.10 3.77
CA SER A 385 -5.97 5.07 4.24
C SER A 385 -6.15 6.27 3.32
N GLY A 386 -5.22 6.51 2.38
CA GLY A 386 -5.10 7.71 1.57
C GLY A 386 -4.60 8.92 2.37
N LEU A 387 -4.65 10.10 1.74
CA LEU A 387 -4.34 11.41 2.33
C LEU A 387 -5.34 11.77 3.43
N GLY A 388 -6.63 11.56 3.14
CA GLY A 388 -7.72 12.06 3.96
C GLY A 388 -7.73 13.59 4.05
N LYS A 389 -8.62 14.14 4.90
CA LYS A 389 -8.77 15.60 5.03
C LYS A 389 -7.48 16.28 5.49
N ALA A 390 -6.78 15.69 6.47
CA ALA A 390 -5.56 16.27 7.03
C ALA A 390 -4.43 16.33 6.00
N GLY A 391 -4.17 15.23 5.28
CA GLY A 391 -3.16 15.21 4.22
C GLY A 391 -3.51 16.16 3.07
N VAL A 392 -4.79 16.23 2.67
CA VAL A 392 -5.24 17.20 1.66
C VAL A 392 -5.02 18.64 2.15
N THR A 393 -5.37 18.98 3.39
CA THR A 393 -5.11 20.33 3.93
C THR A 393 -3.63 20.70 3.85
N THR A 394 -2.73 19.84 4.31
CA THR A 394 -1.29 20.13 4.22
C THR A 394 -0.80 20.25 2.77
N LEU A 395 -1.33 19.43 1.87
CA LEU A 395 -1.04 19.54 0.44
C LEU A 395 -1.51 20.89 -0.12
N LEU A 396 -2.70 21.35 0.22
CA LEU A 396 -3.21 22.66 -0.21
C LEU A 396 -2.34 23.82 0.31
N ASP A 397 -1.80 23.71 1.52
CA ASP A 397 -0.89 24.71 2.09
C ASP A 397 0.44 24.85 1.31
N THR A 398 0.79 23.86 0.47
CA THR A 398 1.94 23.97 -0.45
C THR A 398 1.66 24.88 -1.64
N ALA A 399 0.38 25.16 -1.94
CA ALA A 399 -0.07 25.89 -3.12
C ALA A 399 0.48 25.33 -4.46
N ALA A 400 0.78 24.04 -4.51
CA ALA A 400 1.31 23.40 -5.71
C ALA A 400 0.30 23.42 -6.87
N PRO A 401 0.68 23.86 -8.07
CA PRO A 401 -0.23 23.80 -9.23
C PRO A 401 -0.46 22.36 -9.72
N THR A 402 0.50 21.46 -9.47
CA THR A 402 0.45 20.06 -9.95
C THR A 402 0.57 19.10 -8.78
N VAL A 403 -0.29 18.08 -8.79
CA VAL A 403 -0.31 16.99 -7.80
C VAL A 403 -0.33 15.66 -8.55
N VAL A 404 0.58 14.77 -8.18
CA VAL A 404 0.54 13.36 -8.58
C VAL A 404 0.24 12.53 -7.34
N LEU A 405 -0.95 11.95 -7.31
CA LEU A 405 -1.41 11.08 -6.21
C LEU A 405 -1.29 9.61 -6.62
N VAL A 406 -0.44 8.87 -5.93
CA VAL A 406 -0.36 7.41 -5.99
C VAL A 406 -1.28 6.83 -4.91
N SER A 407 -1.98 5.74 -5.23
CA SER A 407 -2.83 5.06 -4.24
C SER A 407 -2.92 3.57 -4.50
N CYS A 408 -2.87 2.80 -3.40
CA CYS A 408 -3.07 1.36 -3.42
C CYS A 408 -4.51 0.93 -3.03
N ASP A 409 -5.41 1.90 -2.77
CA ASP A 409 -6.81 1.64 -2.44
C ASP A 409 -7.76 2.52 -3.27
N ALA A 410 -8.63 1.87 -4.05
CA ALA A 410 -9.52 2.57 -4.99
C ALA A 410 -10.52 3.52 -4.29
N VAL A 411 -11.00 3.17 -3.08
CA VAL A 411 -11.99 3.97 -2.36
C VAL A 411 -11.32 5.19 -1.73
N ALA A 412 -10.13 5.03 -1.15
CA ALA A 412 -9.33 6.13 -0.65
C ALA A 412 -8.93 7.09 -1.78
N ALA A 413 -8.46 6.56 -2.92
CA ALA A 413 -8.14 7.34 -4.12
C ALA A 413 -9.33 8.19 -4.59
N ALA A 414 -10.51 7.58 -4.70
CA ALA A 414 -11.73 8.28 -5.10
C ALA A 414 -12.14 9.37 -4.10
N ARG A 415 -12.05 9.09 -2.79
CA ARG A 415 -12.33 10.09 -1.74
C ARG A 415 -11.36 11.27 -1.83
N ASP A 416 -10.07 11.00 -1.97
CA ASP A 416 -9.06 12.06 -2.00
C ASP A 416 -9.12 12.86 -3.29
N ALA A 417 -9.42 12.22 -4.43
CA ALA A 417 -9.72 12.92 -5.67
C ALA A 417 -10.90 13.89 -5.52
N ARG A 418 -11.99 13.48 -4.83
CA ARG A 418 -13.11 14.39 -4.54
C ARG A 418 -12.69 15.58 -3.70
N LEU A 419 -11.90 15.35 -2.63
CA LEU A 419 -11.42 16.43 -1.77
C LEU A 419 -10.54 17.43 -2.54
N LEU A 420 -9.69 16.96 -3.46
CA LEU A 420 -8.87 17.83 -4.31
C LEU A 420 -9.71 18.60 -5.33
N VAL A 421 -10.71 17.96 -5.94
CA VAL A 421 -11.66 18.63 -6.85
C VAL A 421 -12.49 19.69 -6.11
N ASP A 422 -12.96 19.40 -4.90
CA ASP A 422 -13.64 20.39 -4.04
C ASP A 422 -12.75 21.59 -3.70
N ALA A 423 -11.43 21.38 -3.67
CA ALA A 423 -10.44 22.42 -3.43
C ALA A 423 -9.98 23.17 -4.70
N GLY A 424 -10.52 22.82 -5.87
CA GLY A 424 -10.27 23.53 -7.13
C GLY A 424 -9.23 22.89 -8.05
N TYR A 425 -8.80 21.65 -7.79
CA TYR A 425 -7.98 20.90 -8.76
C TYR A 425 -8.85 20.22 -9.82
N ASP A 426 -8.32 20.12 -11.04
CA ASP A 426 -8.92 19.32 -12.09
C ASP A 426 -8.28 17.93 -12.14
N LEU A 427 -9.12 16.88 -12.18
CA LEU A 427 -8.66 15.52 -12.43
C LEU A 427 -8.38 15.34 -13.93
N VAL A 428 -7.10 15.46 -14.31
CA VAL A 428 -6.67 15.39 -15.72
C VAL A 428 -6.64 13.94 -16.24
N ASN A 429 -6.14 13.00 -15.44
CA ASN A 429 -5.99 11.59 -15.81
C ASN A 429 -5.91 10.71 -14.56
N ALA A 430 -6.28 9.43 -14.68
CA ALA A 430 -6.03 8.40 -13.69
C ALA A 430 -5.59 7.10 -14.38
N GLU A 431 -4.41 6.58 -14.03
CA GLU A 431 -3.84 5.35 -14.59
C GLU A 431 -3.90 4.21 -13.57
N VAL A 432 -4.50 3.08 -13.96
CA VAL A 432 -4.59 1.88 -13.10
C VAL A 432 -3.45 0.93 -13.46
N LEU A 433 -2.45 0.81 -12.58
CA LEU A 433 -1.36 -0.13 -12.71
C LEU A 433 -1.72 -1.48 -12.08
N ASP A 434 -1.37 -2.56 -12.76
CA ASP A 434 -1.45 -3.91 -12.18
C ASP A 434 -0.09 -4.27 -11.55
N LEU A 435 0.02 -4.09 -10.24
CA LEU A 435 1.27 -4.31 -9.48
C LEU A 435 1.28 -5.61 -8.65
N PHE A 436 0.17 -6.37 -8.61
CA PHE A 436 -0.02 -7.48 -7.66
C PHE A 436 -0.80 -8.67 -8.21
#